data_AF-A0A562PM14-F1
#
_entry.id   AF-A0A562PM14-F1
#
_cell.length_a   1.000
_cell.length_b   1.000
_cell.length_c   1.000
_cell.angle_alpha   90.00
_cell.angle_beta   90.00
_cell.angle_gamma   90.00
#
_symmetry.space_group_name_H-M   'P 1'
#
loop_
_entity.id
_entity.type
_entity.pdbx_description
1 polymer ?
#
loop_
_entity_poly.entity_id
_entity_poly.type
_entity_poly.pdbx_seq_one_letter_code
_entity_poly.pdbx_strand_id
1 'polypeptide(L)'
;MTQQNPSFEAQLNGTEKSASLASYITRRLAAIGTIYALVFGAFLLLAFAWKEEAKDGKPALNLFSYFDKSVFEPVMSTPVQAAVAVILLLLCVDWRLDGRLPERIGGTLIVAALVVPAVFLHGDALTLVLVRFLHAVLLLACGLILDRTFGYTRAHARSQFYLTRVETVNQYTDEAKKEEELRKLAEACAVDKYRDYVGDTFFTLDALKAKLGS
;
A
#
# COMPACT_ATOMS: atom_id res chain seq x y z
N MET A 1 4.94 40.16 -3.37
CA MET A 1 4.54 38.92 -4.07
C MET A 1 3.57 38.17 -3.18
N THR A 2 2.27 38.42 -3.33
CA THR A 2 1.22 37.68 -2.63
C THR A 2 1.10 36.31 -3.28
N GLN A 3 1.55 35.27 -2.59
CA GLN A 3 1.21 33.89 -2.95
C GLN A 3 -0.32 33.80 -2.96
N GLN A 4 -0.92 33.63 -4.14
CA GLN A 4 -2.33 33.31 -4.24
C GLN A 4 -2.53 31.97 -3.53
N ASN A 5 -3.18 32.00 -2.37
CA ASN A 5 -3.62 30.79 -1.70
C ASN A 5 -4.51 30.01 -2.68
N PRO A 6 -4.25 28.72 -2.91
CA PRO A 6 -5.09 27.89 -3.76
C PRO A 6 -6.52 27.91 -3.21
N SER A 7 -7.52 27.91 -4.10
CA SER A 7 -8.94 27.89 -3.71
C SER A 7 -9.22 26.70 -2.78
N PHE A 8 -10.18 26.85 -1.87
CA PHE A 8 -10.56 25.80 -0.91
C PHE A 8 -10.84 24.46 -1.60
N GLU A 9 -11.52 24.51 -2.75
CA GLU A 9 -11.78 23.35 -3.60
C GLU A 9 -10.49 22.72 -4.16
N ALA A 10 -9.52 23.52 -4.62
CA ALA A 10 -8.23 23.02 -5.08
C ALA A 10 -7.44 22.33 -3.96
N GLN A 11 -7.51 22.86 -2.73
CA GLN A 11 -6.87 22.25 -1.56
C GLN A 11 -7.52 20.90 -1.18
N LEU A 12 -8.85 20.82 -1.22
CA LEU A 12 -9.59 19.58 -0.97
C LEU A 12 -9.28 18.52 -2.02
N ASN A 13 -9.30 18.90 -3.30
CA ASN A 13 -8.97 18.01 -4.41
C ASN A 13 -7.52 17.50 -4.33
N GLY A 14 -6.55 18.36 -3.98
CA GLY A 14 -5.18 17.91 -3.76
C GLY A 14 -5.06 16.90 -2.62
N THR A 15 -5.77 17.12 -1.52
CA THR A 15 -5.79 16.21 -0.35
C THR A 15 -6.47 14.88 -0.69
N GLU A 16 -7.58 14.91 -1.40
CA GLU A 16 -8.32 13.72 -1.83
C GLU A 16 -7.48 12.84 -2.75
N LYS A 17 -6.85 13.44 -3.77
CA LYS A 17 -6.00 12.74 -4.74
C LYS A 17 -4.78 12.10 -4.10
N SER A 18 -4.06 12.85 -3.27
CA SER A 18 -2.87 12.35 -2.57
C SER A 18 -3.21 11.22 -1.59
N ALA A 19 -4.29 11.36 -0.81
CA ALA A 19 -4.75 10.29 0.09
C ALA A 19 -5.26 9.06 -0.67
N SER A 20 -5.97 9.26 -1.78
CA SER A 20 -6.43 8.18 -2.66
C SER A 20 -5.25 7.42 -3.26
N LEU A 21 -4.24 8.14 -3.77
CA LEU A 21 -3.02 7.55 -4.31
C LEU A 21 -2.24 6.78 -3.24
N ALA A 22 -2.06 7.38 -2.06
CA ALA A 22 -1.37 6.72 -0.95
C ALA A 22 -2.12 5.46 -0.50
N SER A 23 -3.44 5.52 -0.31
CA SER A 23 -4.26 4.35 0.03
C SER A 23 -4.20 3.27 -1.05
N TYR A 24 -4.17 3.66 -2.33
CA TYR A 24 -3.99 2.73 -3.43
C TYR A 24 -2.64 2.00 -3.34
N ILE A 25 -1.53 2.74 -3.24
CA ILE A 25 -0.18 2.17 -3.17
C ILE A 25 -0.04 1.23 -1.98
N THR A 26 -0.48 1.65 -0.79
CA THR A 26 -0.29 0.92 0.47
C THR A 26 -1.03 -0.42 0.50
N ARG A 27 -2.29 -0.44 0.07
CA ARG A 27 -3.06 -1.67 -0.08
C ARG A 27 -2.43 -2.64 -1.06
N ARG A 28 -1.85 -2.14 -2.16
CA ARG A 28 -1.17 -2.99 -3.15
C ARG A 28 0.16 -3.51 -2.65
N LEU A 29 0.94 -2.71 -1.92
CA LEU A 29 2.16 -3.18 -1.26
C LEU A 29 1.85 -4.29 -0.25
N ALA A 30 0.79 -4.13 0.55
CA ALA A 30 0.36 -5.16 1.51
C ALA A 30 -0.07 -6.46 0.80
N ALA A 31 -0.86 -6.35 -0.26
CA ALA A 31 -1.30 -7.51 -1.05
C ALA A 31 -0.14 -8.24 -1.72
N ILE A 32 0.74 -7.50 -2.43
CA ILE A 32 1.92 -8.07 -3.08
C ILE A 32 2.87 -8.69 -2.05
N GLY A 33 3.13 -7.98 -0.95
CA GLY A 33 3.95 -8.48 0.15
C GLY A 33 3.41 -9.79 0.73
N THR A 34 2.08 -9.88 0.93
CA THR A 34 1.42 -11.11 1.40
C THR A 34 1.63 -12.26 0.42
N ILE A 35 1.34 -12.04 -0.87
CA ILE A 35 1.44 -13.10 -1.88
C ILE A 35 2.89 -13.56 -2.03
N TYR A 36 3.84 -12.63 -2.13
CA TYR A 36 5.26 -12.96 -2.18
C TYR A 36 5.74 -13.69 -0.92
N ALA A 37 5.31 -13.27 0.27
CA ALA A 37 5.75 -13.92 1.51
C ALA A 37 5.23 -15.37 1.59
N LEU A 38 4.01 -15.63 1.12
CA LEU A 38 3.46 -16.99 1.03
C LEU A 38 4.25 -17.85 0.02
N VAL A 39 4.51 -17.31 -1.18
CA VAL A 39 5.23 -18.04 -2.24
C VAL A 39 6.66 -18.35 -1.81
N PHE A 40 7.44 -17.33 -1.42
CA PHE A 40 8.85 -17.54 -1.03
C PHE A 40 9.00 -18.20 0.35
N GLY A 41 8.03 -18.02 1.25
CA GLY A 41 7.99 -18.74 2.52
C GLY A 41 7.83 -20.24 2.32
N ALA A 42 6.94 -20.66 1.40
CA ALA A 42 6.82 -22.06 1.01
C ALA A 42 8.13 -22.61 0.41
N PHE A 43 8.79 -21.84 -0.46
CA PHE A 43 10.09 -22.23 -1.02
C PHE A 43 11.21 -22.31 0.02
N LEU A 44 11.22 -21.44 1.04
CA LEU A 44 12.15 -21.55 2.17
C LEU A 44 11.92 -22.83 2.97
N LEU A 45 10.67 -23.15 3.30
CA LEU A 45 10.33 -24.37 4.04
C LEU A 45 10.76 -25.63 3.26
N LEU A 46 10.53 -25.65 1.94
CA LEU A 46 11.00 -26.70 1.05
C LEU A 46 12.53 -26.83 1.08
N ALA A 47 13.25 -25.71 0.96
CA ALA A 47 14.71 -25.71 0.96
C ALA A 47 15.30 -26.18 2.30
N PHE A 48 14.67 -25.83 3.43
CA PHE A 48 15.06 -26.33 4.75
C PHE A 48 14.77 -27.82 4.90
N ALA A 49 13.61 -28.30 4.47
CA ALA A 49 13.25 -29.71 4.52
C ALA A 49 14.23 -30.60 3.74
N TRP A 50 14.62 -30.22 2.52
CA TRP A 50 15.63 -30.94 1.74
C TRP A 50 17.02 -30.91 2.38
N LYS A 51 17.37 -29.83 3.07
CA LYS A 51 18.65 -29.71 3.78
C LYS A 51 18.71 -30.66 4.99
N GLU A 52 17.59 -30.88 5.67
CA GLU A 52 17.48 -31.85 6.76
C GLU A 52 17.49 -33.29 6.26
N GLU A 53 16.76 -33.59 5.18
CA GLU A 53 16.76 -34.91 4.52
C GLU A 53 18.18 -35.32 4.06
N ALA A 54 18.93 -34.38 3.48
CA ALA A 54 20.33 -34.62 3.09
C ALA A 54 21.28 -34.88 4.28
N LYS A 55 20.91 -34.46 5.50
CA LYS A 55 21.71 -34.66 6.72
C LYS A 55 21.34 -35.96 7.44
N ASP A 56 20.06 -36.25 7.54
CA ASP A 56 19.56 -37.36 8.37
C ASP A 56 19.28 -38.63 7.58
N GLY A 57 19.36 -38.59 6.24
CA GLY A 57 19.12 -39.73 5.35
C GLY A 57 17.68 -40.27 5.42
N LYS A 58 16.78 -39.54 6.09
CA LYS A 58 15.37 -39.87 6.25
C LYS A 58 14.58 -38.99 5.29
N PRO A 59 13.64 -39.56 4.51
CA PRO A 59 12.84 -38.77 3.60
C PRO A 59 12.08 -37.69 4.37
N ALA A 60 12.20 -36.44 3.93
CA ALA A 60 11.36 -35.37 4.44
C ALA A 60 9.89 -35.76 4.20
N LEU A 61 8.99 -35.37 5.13
CA LEU A 61 7.56 -35.70 5.10
C LEU A 61 6.98 -35.86 3.68
N ASN A 62 6.22 -36.95 3.45
CA ASN A 62 5.57 -37.39 2.20
C ASN A 62 4.93 -36.32 1.28
N LEU A 63 4.73 -35.09 1.74
CA LEU A 63 4.27 -33.98 0.92
C LEU A 63 5.36 -33.41 -0.01
N PHE A 64 6.63 -33.57 0.32
CA PHE A 64 7.75 -32.93 -0.39
C PHE A 64 8.49 -33.84 -1.37
N SER A 65 8.18 -35.14 -1.37
CA SER A 65 8.69 -36.13 -2.34
C SER A 65 8.19 -35.93 -3.77
N TYR A 66 7.22 -35.02 -3.98
CA TYR A 66 6.66 -34.69 -5.30
C TYR A 66 7.40 -33.56 -6.01
N PHE A 67 8.26 -32.82 -5.31
CA PHE A 67 9.03 -31.72 -5.90
C PHE A 67 10.48 -32.14 -6.02
N ASP A 68 10.90 -32.48 -7.24
CA ASP A 68 12.31 -32.73 -7.52
C ASP A 68 13.08 -31.41 -7.51
N LYS A 69 14.30 -31.43 -6.96
CA LYS A 69 15.21 -30.29 -6.93
C LYS A 69 15.52 -29.77 -8.33
N SER A 70 15.45 -30.65 -9.34
CA SER A 70 15.57 -30.30 -10.77
C SER A 70 14.48 -29.36 -11.27
N VAL A 71 13.29 -29.33 -10.64
CA VAL A 71 12.17 -28.44 -10.98
C VAL A 71 12.32 -27.08 -10.30
N PHE A 72 13.06 -27.02 -9.19
CA PHE A 72 13.23 -25.81 -8.39
C PHE A 72 14.10 -24.74 -9.07
N GLU A 73 15.21 -25.14 -9.69
CA GLU A 73 16.13 -24.20 -10.37
C GLU A 73 15.47 -23.42 -11.53
N PRO A 74 14.71 -24.06 -12.44
CA PRO A 74 13.97 -23.34 -13.49
C PRO A 74 12.94 -22.35 -12.93
N VAL A 75 12.21 -22.74 -11.87
CA VAL A 75 11.18 -21.90 -11.24
C VAL A 75 11.80 -20.68 -10.56
N MET A 76 13.00 -20.83 -10.01
CA MET A 76 13.74 -19.74 -9.35
C MET A 76 14.49 -18.82 -10.32
N SER A 77 14.49 -19.13 -11.62
CA SER A 77 15.16 -18.34 -12.65
C SER A 77 14.62 -16.91 -12.73
N THR A 78 15.52 -15.95 -12.98
CA THR A 78 15.18 -14.53 -13.17
C THR A 78 14.00 -14.28 -14.12
N PRO A 79 13.90 -14.93 -15.31
CA PRO A 79 12.77 -14.70 -16.22
C PRO A 79 11.43 -15.18 -15.66
N VAL A 80 11.37 -16.33 -15.00
CA VAL A 80 10.12 -16.83 -14.37
C VAL A 80 9.70 -15.89 -13.23
N GLN A 81 10.66 -15.45 -12.44
CA GLN A 81 10.42 -14.55 -11.30
C GLN A 81 10.00 -13.15 -11.76
N ALA A 82 10.55 -12.65 -12.87
CA ALA A 82 10.08 -11.44 -13.54
C ALA A 82 8.65 -11.60 -14.05
N ALA A 83 8.30 -12.74 -14.65
CA ALA A 83 6.94 -13.00 -15.09
C ALA A 83 5.94 -13.04 -13.92
N VAL A 84 6.29 -13.70 -12.81
CA VAL A 84 5.47 -13.70 -11.58
C VAL A 84 5.28 -12.28 -11.04
N ALA A 85 6.34 -11.47 -10.98
CA ALA A 85 6.27 -10.09 -10.54
C ALA A 85 5.30 -9.26 -11.40
N VAL A 86 5.40 -9.38 -12.72
CA VAL A 86 4.54 -8.69 -13.68
C VAL A 86 3.09 -9.15 -13.52
N ILE A 87 2.83 -10.45 -13.40
CA ILE A 87 1.48 -10.99 -13.21
C ILE A 87 0.88 -10.45 -11.90
N LEU A 88 1.63 -10.42 -10.80
CA LEU A 88 1.13 -9.88 -9.55
C LEU A 88 0.87 -8.39 -9.62
N LEU A 89 1.73 -7.62 -10.29
CA LEU A 89 1.49 -6.20 -10.53
C LEU A 89 0.19 -6.01 -11.34
N LEU A 90 -0.02 -6.79 -12.40
CA LEU A 90 -1.22 -6.71 -13.24
C LEU A 90 -2.50 -7.13 -12.51
N LEU A 91 -2.46 -8.21 -11.72
CA LEU A 91 -3.59 -8.67 -10.90
C LEU A 91 -3.91 -7.69 -9.76
N CYS A 92 -2.89 -7.00 -9.26
CA CYS A 92 -3.01 -5.98 -8.24
C CYS A 92 -3.33 -4.59 -8.82
N VAL A 93 -3.54 -4.41 -10.12
CA VAL A 93 -4.02 -3.15 -10.67
C VAL A 93 -5.55 -3.21 -10.76
N ASP A 94 -6.22 -2.24 -10.14
CA ASP A 94 -7.66 -2.06 -10.37
C ASP A 94 -7.85 -1.31 -11.69
N TRP A 95 -8.11 -2.05 -12.77
CA TRP A 95 -8.25 -1.51 -14.13
C TRP A 95 -9.60 -0.86 -14.40
N ARG A 96 -10.43 -0.55 -13.39
CA ARG A 96 -11.68 0.18 -13.63
C ARG A 96 -11.38 1.47 -14.38
N LEU A 97 -12.01 1.62 -15.54
CA LEU A 97 -11.95 2.80 -16.41
C LEU A 97 -12.72 3.95 -15.76
N ASP A 98 -12.20 4.43 -14.65
CA ASP A 98 -12.69 5.62 -13.97
C ASP A 98 -11.72 6.76 -14.29
N GLY A 99 -12.16 8.03 -14.23
CA GLY A 99 -11.33 9.22 -14.50
C GLY A 99 -10.05 9.39 -13.64
N ARG A 100 -9.71 8.40 -12.81
CA ARG A 100 -8.51 8.29 -11.96
C ARG A 100 -7.42 7.39 -12.55
N LEU A 101 -7.56 6.97 -13.82
CA LEU A 101 -6.56 6.17 -14.54
C LEU A 101 -5.11 6.70 -14.42
N PRO A 102 -4.81 8.01 -14.59
CA PRO A 102 -3.43 8.50 -14.47
C PRO A 102 -2.84 8.34 -13.06
N GLU A 103 -3.64 8.51 -12.02
CA GLU A 103 -3.20 8.34 -10.63
C GLU A 103 -2.88 6.87 -10.34
N ARG A 104 -3.70 5.94 -10.86
CA ARG A 104 -3.45 4.50 -10.73
C ARG A 104 -2.23 4.06 -11.51
N ILE A 105 -1.98 4.62 -12.70
CA ILE A 105 -0.74 4.38 -13.46
C ILE A 105 0.47 4.84 -12.64
N GLY A 106 0.44 6.08 -12.12
CA GLY A 106 1.51 6.60 -11.28
C GLY A 106 1.76 5.74 -10.04
N GLY A 107 0.70 5.33 -9.33
CA GLY A 107 0.80 4.44 -8.19
C GLY A 107 1.38 3.07 -8.55
N THR A 108 0.99 2.51 -9.70
CA THR A 108 1.50 1.22 -10.19
C THR A 108 2.99 1.31 -10.55
N LEU A 109 3.44 2.41 -11.14
CA LEU A 109 4.86 2.64 -11.42
C LEU A 109 5.68 2.72 -10.13
N ILE A 110 5.16 3.37 -9.08
CA ILE A 110 5.83 3.43 -7.77
C ILE A 110 5.94 2.03 -7.16
N VAL A 111 4.86 1.25 -7.19
CA VAL A 111 4.86 -0.13 -6.68
C VAL A 111 5.85 -0.99 -7.49
N ALA A 112 5.87 -0.85 -8.82
CA ALA A 112 6.82 -1.56 -9.67
C ALA A 112 8.27 -1.19 -9.33
N ALA A 113 8.58 0.08 -9.12
CA ALA A 113 9.91 0.54 -8.72
C ALA A 113 10.37 -0.07 -7.37
N LEU A 114 9.44 -0.37 -6.46
CA LEU A 114 9.73 -1.04 -5.19
C LEU A 114 9.92 -2.55 -5.35
N VAL A 115 9.19 -3.20 -6.26
CA VAL A 115 9.22 -4.67 -6.42
C VAL A 115 10.34 -5.14 -7.34
N VAL A 116 10.59 -4.43 -8.44
CA VAL A 116 11.49 -4.81 -9.54
C VAL A 116 12.93 -5.07 -9.05
N PRO A 117 13.59 -4.23 -8.23
CA PRO A 117 14.98 -4.44 -7.86
C PRO A 117 15.25 -5.80 -7.20
N ALA A 118 14.37 -6.26 -6.32
CA ALA A 118 14.51 -7.54 -5.62
C ALA A 118 14.32 -8.76 -6.55
N VAL A 119 13.61 -8.58 -7.66
CA VAL A 119 13.35 -9.64 -8.65
C VAL A 119 14.58 -9.84 -9.55
N PHE A 120 15.27 -8.74 -9.91
CA PHE A 120 16.45 -8.75 -10.77
C PHE A 120 17.79 -8.98 -10.03
N LEU A 121 17.76 -9.29 -8.73
CA LEU A 121 18.95 -9.73 -8.02
C LEU A 121 19.45 -11.07 -8.60
N HIS A 122 20.77 -11.17 -8.76
CA HIS A 122 21.47 -12.36 -9.22
C HIS A 122 22.26 -12.95 -8.05
N GLY A 123 22.25 -14.26 -7.91
CA GLY A 123 22.89 -14.97 -6.80
C GLY A 123 22.56 -16.45 -6.79
N ASP A 124 23.02 -17.15 -5.77
CA ASP A 124 22.65 -18.53 -5.51
C ASP A 124 21.17 -18.64 -5.14
N ALA A 125 20.53 -19.76 -5.52
CA ALA A 125 19.09 -19.94 -5.39
C ALA A 125 18.59 -19.76 -3.95
N LEU A 126 19.33 -20.27 -2.95
CA LEU A 126 18.93 -20.16 -1.54
C LEU A 126 18.97 -18.70 -1.06
N THR A 127 20.05 -17.98 -1.33
CA THR A 127 20.18 -16.56 -0.95
C THR A 127 19.13 -15.71 -1.66
N LEU A 128 18.85 -15.98 -2.94
CA LEU A 128 17.79 -15.28 -3.67
C LEU A 128 16.41 -15.51 -3.07
N VAL A 129 16.06 -16.74 -2.68
CA VAL A 129 14.80 -17.05 -2.00
C VAL A 129 14.71 -16.28 -0.68
N LEU A 130 15.77 -16.28 0.12
CA LEU A 130 15.79 -15.60 1.41
C LEU A 130 15.63 -14.09 1.28
N VAL A 131 16.38 -13.47 0.36
CA VAL A 131 16.30 -12.02 0.11
C VAL A 131 14.91 -11.63 -0.38
N ARG A 132 14.32 -12.42 -1.29
CA ARG A 132 12.97 -12.16 -1.81
C ARG A 132 11.90 -12.36 -0.75
N PHE A 133 12.04 -13.35 0.14
CA PHE A 133 11.16 -13.51 1.29
C PHE A 133 11.25 -12.33 2.26
N LEU A 134 12.46 -11.90 2.64
CA LEU A 134 12.66 -10.73 3.50
C LEU A 134 12.08 -9.46 2.86
N HIS A 135 12.29 -9.27 1.56
CA HIS A 135 11.70 -8.18 0.81
C HIS A 135 10.16 -8.24 0.83
N ALA A 136 9.57 -9.42 0.69
CA ALA A 136 8.12 -9.62 0.77
C ALA A 136 7.55 -9.24 2.14
N VAL A 137 8.22 -9.66 3.22
CA VAL A 137 7.86 -9.32 4.59
C VAL A 137 7.97 -7.80 4.81
N LEU A 138 9.02 -7.17 4.27
CA LEU A 138 9.18 -5.71 4.33
C LEU A 138 8.04 -5.00 3.59
N LEU A 139 7.68 -5.43 2.38
CA LEU A 139 6.56 -4.87 1.61
C LEU A 139 5.23 -5.02 2.35
N LEU A 140 5.00 -6.19 2.97
CA LEU A 140 3.82 -6.45 3.80
C LEU A 140 3.78 -5.50 5.01
N ALA A 141 4.86 -5.44 5.77
CA ALA A 141 4.94 -4.61 6.98
C ALA A 141 4.76 -3.12 6.64
N CYS A 142 5.47 -2.63 5.62
CA CYS A 142 5.32 -1.27 5.12
C CYS A 142 3.89 -1.02 4.62
N GLY A 143 3.33 -1.94 3.83
CA GLY A 143 1.95 -1.84 3.34
C GLY A 143 0.93 -1.76 4.48
N LEU A 144 1.05 -2.58 5.52
CA LEU A 144 0.14 -2.57 6.68
C LEU A 144 0.31 -1.32 7.56
N ILE A 145 1.55 -0.91 7.84
CA ILE A 145 1.82 0.30 8.62
C ILE A 145 1.31 1.53 7.88
N LEU A 146 1.60 1.60 6.58
CA LEU A 146 1.15 2.70 5.76
C LEU A 146 -0.36 2.64 5.48
N ASP A 147 -1.02 1.48 5.38
CA ASP A 147 -2.49 1.41 5.28
C ASP A 147 -3.16 1.82 6.61
N ARG A 148 -2.53 1.51 7.75
CA ARG A 148 -2.99 2.05 9.05
C ARG A 148 -2.85 3.58 9.13
N THR A 149 -1.83 4.15 8.48
CA THR A 149 -1.50 5.59 8.55
C THR A 149 -2.16 6.41 7.44
N PHE A 150 -2.32 5.82 6.26
CA PHE A 150 -2.71 6.43 4.99
C PHE A 150 -3.85 5.69 4.25
N GLY A 151 -4.25 4.51 4.70
CA GLY A 151 -5.43 3.80 4.19
C GLY A 151 -6.70 4.50 4.63
N TYR A 152 -7.75 4.46 3.77
CA TYR A 152 -9.04 5.18 3.89
C TYR A 152 -9.14 6.13 5.10
N THR A 153 -8.36 7.21 5.03
CA THR A 153 -8.12 8.05 6.19
C THR A 153 -9.37 8.88 6.48
N ARG A 154 -9.55 9.31 7.73
CA ARG A 154 -10.53 10.37 8.06
C ARG A 154 -10.34 11.58 7.15
N ALA A 155 -9.10 11.88 6.74
CA ALA A 155 -8.79 12.94 5.78
C ALA A 155 -9.40 12.69 4.39
N HIS A 156 -9.35 11.48 3.84
CA HIS A 156 -9.98 11.16 2.56
C HIS A 156 -11.51 11.25 2.63
N ALA A 157 -12.13 10.62 3.64
CA ALA A 157 -13.58 10.67 3.83
C ALA A 157 -14.09 12.12 4.02
N ARG A 158 -13.34 12.92 4.79
CA ARG A 158 -13.62 14.35 4.95
C ARG A 158 -13.49 15.11 3.64
N SER A 159 -12.42 14.91 2.89
CA SER A 159 -12.24 15.62 1.62
C SER A 159 -13.40 15.33 0.65
N GLN A 160 -13.83 14.07 0.54
CA GLN A 160 -15.00 13.73 -0.26
C GLN A 160 -16.28 14.39 0.25
N PHE A 161 -16.54 14.34 1.56
CA PHE A 161 -17.70 14.97 2.16
C PHE A 161 -17.78 16.49 1.89
N TYR A 162 -16.66 17.20 2.01
CA TYR A 162 -16.62 18.64 1.74
C TYR A 162 -16.67 18.94 0.24
N LEU A 163 -16.07 18.11 -0.63
CA LEU A 163 -16.17 18.26 -2.09
C LEU A 163 -17.62 18.15 -2.57
N THR A 164 -18.38 17.16 -2.12
CA THR A 164 -19.82 17.03 -2.47
C THR A 164 -20.64 18.25 -2.04
N ARG A 165 -20.29 18.86 -0.89
CA ARG A 165 -20.94 20.09 -0.42
C ARG A 165 -20.53 21.32 -1.24
N VAL A 166 -19.27 21.41 -1.63
CA VAL A 166 -18.78 22.47 -2.55
C VAL A 166 -19.50 22.37 -3.89
N GLU A 167 -19.68 21.16 -4.44
CA GLU A 167 -20.45 20.94 -5.68
C GLU A 167 -21.89 21.45 -5.55
N THR A 168 -22.53 21.23 -4.38
CA THR A 168 -23.89 21.72 -4.11
C THR A 168 -23.94 23.25 -4.03
N VAL A 169 -22.97 23.86 -3.34
CA VAL A 169 -22.89 25.33 -3.22
C VAL A 169 -22.56 25.99 -4.56
N ASN A 170 -21.78 25.32 -5.41
CA ASN A 170 -21.46 25.79 -6.77
C ASN A 170 -22.69 25.85 -7.70
N GLN A 171 -23.82 25.22 -7.33
CA GLN A 171 -25.08 25.33 -8.07
C GLN A 171 -25.88 26.60 -7.73
N TYR A 172 -25.47 27.38 -6.73
CA TYR A 172 -26.15 28.62 -6.37
C TYR A 172 -25.92 29.71 -7.43
N THR A 173 -27.00 30.39 -7.82
CA THR A 173 -26.97 31.51 -8.78
C THR A 173 -26.56 32.84 -8.16
N ASP A 174 -26.66 32.97 -6.83
CA ASP A 174 -26.24 34.16 -6.08
C ASP A 174 -24.79 34.01 -5.63
N GLU A 175 -23.89 34.79 -6.24
CA GLU A 175 -22.45 34.76 -5.96
C GLU A 175 -22.11 35.20 -4.52
N ALA A 176 -22.85 36.15 -3.94
CA ALA A 176 -22.59 36.60 -2.57
C ALA A 176 -22.94 35.50 -1.56
N LYS A 177 -24.08 34.84 -1.77
CA LYS A 177 -24.51 33.70 -0.96
C LYS A 177 -23.57 32.50 -1.12
N LYS A 178 -23.09 32.25 -2.34
CA LYS A 178 -22.12 31.20 -2.64
C LYS A 178 -20.79 31.42 -1.93
N GLU A 179 -20.25 32.64 -1.97
CA GLU A 179 -19.01 32.99 -1.28
C GLU A 179 -19.13 32.83 0.24
N GLU A 180 -20.26 33.25 0.82
CA GLU A 180 -20.52 33.08 2.26
C GLU A 180 -20.57 31.61 2.68
N GLU A 181 -21.27 30.76 1.92
CA GLU A 181 -21.39 29.33 2.21
C GLU A 181 -20.05 28.59 2.01
N LEU A 182 -19.27 28.95 0.99
CA LEU A 182 -17.92 28.42 0.80
C LEU A 182 -17.01 28.77 1.99
N ARG A 183 -17.12 29.99 2.54
CA ARG A 183 -16.38 30.39 3.74
C ARG A 183 -16.76 29.55 4.95
N LYS A 184 -18.06 29.35 5.20
CA LYS A 184 -18.55 28.50 6.30
C LYS A 184 -18.05 27.06 6.17
N LEU A 185 -18.05 26.50 4.96
CA LEU A 185 -17.53 25.16 4.69
C LEU A 185 -16.02 25.08 4.95
N ALA A 186 -15.26 26.11 4.58
CA ALA A 186 -13.82 26.18 4.85
C ALA A 186 -13.52 26.22 6.35
N GLU A 187 -14.26 27.03 7.11
CA GLU A 187 -14.14 27.13 8.57
C GLU A 187 -14.49 25.79 9.25
N ALA A 188 -15.61 25.17 8.88
CA ALA A 188 -16.01 23.86 9.41
C ALA A 188 -14.96 22.78 9.12
N CYS A 189 -14.40 22.77 7.90
CA CYS A 189 -13.34 21.84 7.52
C CYS A 189 -12.06 22.05 8.35
N ALA A 190 -11.70 23.31 8.65
CA ALA A 190 -10.56 23.63 9.50
C ALA A 190 -10.77 23.14 10.94
N VAL A 191 -11.97 23.32 11.50
CA VAL A 191 -12.33 22.82 12.85
C VAL A 191 -12.27 21.30 12.90
N ASP A 192 -12.81 20.60 11.90
CA ASP A 192 -12.74 19.15 11.84
C ASP A 192 -11.30 18.64 11.76
N LYS A 193 -10.44 19.32 10.97
CA LYS A 193 -8.99 18.98 10.88
C LYS A 193 -8.30 19.12 12.23
N TYR A 194 -8.60 20.21 12.94
CA TYR A 194 -8.09 20.41 14.28
C TYR A 194 -8.59 19.32 15.25
N ARG A 195 -9.87 18.95 15.18
CA ARG A 195 -10.45 17.90 16.02
C ARG A 195 -9.78 16.55 15.81
N ASP A 196 -9.48 16.20 14.56
CA ASP A 196 -8.75 14.98 14.27
C ASP A 196 -7.33 15.00 14.83
N TYR A 197 -6.61 16.11 14.66
CA TYR A 197 -5.26 16.24 15.20
C TYR A 197 -5.23 16.07 16.72
N VAL A 198 -6.17 16.72 17.42
CA VAL A 198 -6.32 16.60 18.87
C VAL A 198 -6.73 15.18 19.27
N GLY A 199 -7.72 14.60 18.59
CA GLY A 199 -8.20 13.24 18.87
C GLY A 199 -7.11 12.18 18.68
N ASP A 200 -6.32 12.29 17.60
CA ASP A 200 -5.22 11.37 17.32
C ASP A 200 -4.07 11.54 18.32
N THR A 201 -3.83 12.76 18.80
CA THR A 201 -2.87 13.05 19.87
C THR A 201 -3.28 12.37 21.18
N PHE A 202 -4.53 12.51 21.60
CA PHE A 202 -5.04 11.85 22.81
C PHE A 202 -5.05 10.33 22.69
N PHE A 203 -5.44 9.79 21.53
CA PHE A 203 -5.39 8.35 21.28
C PHE A 203 -3.96 7.80 21.38
N THR A 204 -2.97 8.54 20.86
CA THR A 204 -1.55 8.15 20.93
C THR A 204 -1.03 8.19 22.37
N LEU A 205 -1.39 9.23 23.13
CA LEU A 205 -1.04 9.35 24.54
C LEU A 205 -1.69 8.25 25.39
N ASP A 206 -2.95 7.90 25.14
CA ASP A 206 -3.64 6.81 25.83
C ASP A 206 -3.03 5.44 25.47
N ALA A 207 -2.66 5.22 24.20
CA ALA A 207 -1.98 3.99 23.78
C ALA A 207 -0.56 3.88 24.38
N LEU A 208 0.16 5.00 24.51
CA LEU A 208 1.46 5.06 25.19
C LEU A 208 1.31 4.80 26.68
N LYS A 209 0.33 5.42 27.34
CA LYS A 209 0.01 5.20 28.75
C LYS A 209 -0.37 3.75 29.04
N ALA A 210 -1.17 3.13 28.17
CA ALA A 210 -1.54 1.72 28.29
C ALA A 210 -0.33 0.77 28.12
N LYS A 211 0.65 1.12 27.27
CA LYS A 211 1.86 0.32 27.05
C LYS A 211 2.94 0.52 28.10
N LEU A 212 3.05 1.72 28.65
CA LEU A 212 4.01 2.03 29.71
C LEU A 212 3.58 1.45 31.06
N GLY A 213 2.33 0.98 31.18
CA GLY A 213 1.75 0.59 32.45
C GLY A 213 1.55 1.81 33.34
N SER A 214 0.58 1.73 34.23
CA SER A 214 0.52 2.61 35.41
C SER A 214 1.84 2.59 36.17
#